data_AF-A0A3N7K0Q8-F1
#
_entry.id   AF-A0A3N7K0Q8-F1
#
_cell.length_a   1.000
_cell.length_b   1.000
_cell.length_c   1.000
_cell.angle_alpha   90.00
_cell.angle_beta   90.00
_cell.angle_gamma   90.00
#
_symmetry.space_group_name_H-M   'P 1'
#
loop_
_entity.id
_entity.type
_entity.pdbx_description
1 polymer ?
#
loop_
_entity_poly.entity_id
_entity_poly.type
_entity_poly.pdbx_seq_one_letter_code
_entity_poly.pdbx_strand_id
1 'polypeptide(L)'
;MKTSERINLVADRIQAVLDAHPQPGSNVQAMAELRAAAAQLGAKDPFSSGKLVELMERAQVFYGRQSLFRLPGSAQRLYAVMHGELLDMLRMRARVIASQDD
;
A
#
# COMPACT_ATOMS: atom_id res chain seq x y z
N MET A 1 15.86 -2.30 -14.19
CA MET A 1 15.05 -2.86 -13.09
C MET A 1 13.82 -3.49 -13.70
N LYS A 2 13.70 -4.81 -13.51
CA LYS A 2 12.56 -5.62 -13.97
C LYS A 2 11.27 -5.17 -13.29
N THR A 3 10.13 -5.51 -13.87
CA THR A 3 8.82 -5.09 -13.32
C THR A 3 8.58 -5.70 -11.94
N SER A 4 8.95 -6.97 -11.75
CA SER A 4 8.86 -7.70 -10.47
C SER A 4 9.69 -7.05 -9.35
N GLU A 5 10.94 -6.71 -9.62
CA GLU A 5 11.84 -6.02 -8.67
C GLU A 5 11.25 -4.69 -8.22
N ARG A 6 10.68 -3.94 -9.16
CA ARG A 6 10.04 -2.65 -8.89
C ARG A 6 8.82 -2.80 -7.99
N ILE A 7 7.97 -3.79 -8.24
CA ILE A 7 6.78 -4.05 -7.41
C ILE A 7 7.21 -4.37 -5.97
N ASN A 8 8.23 -5.23 -5.79
CA ASN A 8 8.75 -5.55 -4.46
C ASN A 8 9.30 -4.31 -3.75
N LEU A 9 10.11 -3.49 -4.44
CA LEU A 9 10.65 -2.26 -3.86
C LEU A 9 9.55 -1.27 -3.43
N VAL A 10 8.49 -1.14 -4.22
CA VAL A 10 7.33 -0.31 -3.86
C VAL A 10 6.59 -0.89 -2.66
N ALA A 11 6.35 -2.20 -2.63
CA ALA A 11 5.69 -2.87 -1.51
C ALA A 11 6.47 -2.71 -0.20
N ASP A 12 7.81 -2.84 -0.24
CA ASP A 12 8.67 -2.69 0.94
C ASP A 12 8.73 -1.24 1.44
N ARG A 13 8.71 -0.27 0.53
CA ARG A 13 8.61 1.15 0.91
C ARG A 13 7.28 1.46 1.57
N ILE A 14 6.17 0.95 1.03
CA ILE A 14 4.85 1.13 1.63
C ILE A 14 4.78 0.46 3.00
N GLN A 15 5.30 -0.77 3.12
CA GLN A 15 5.40 -1.50 4.37
C GLN A 15 6.09 -0.66 5.46
N ALA A 16 7.27 -0.09 5.15
CA ALA A 16 8.01 0.74 6.08
C ALA A 16 7.24 1.98 6.55
N VAL A 17 6.47 2.62 5.66
CA VAL A 17 5.62 3.77 6.01
C VAL A 17 4.48 3.35 6.95
N LEU A 18 3.84 2.22 6.68
CA LEU A 18 2.75 1.71 7.53
C LEU A 18 3.27 1.32 8.92
N ASP A 19 4.41 0.64 8.99
CA ASP A 19 5.06 0.22 10.25
C ASP A 19 5.48 1.41 11.12
N ALA A 20 5.94 2.50 10.49
CA ALA A 20 6.29 3.73 11.19
C ALA A 20 5.05 4.49 11.71
N HIS A 21 3.87 4.23 11.15
CA HIS A 21 2.63 4.96 11.44
C HIS A 21 1.43 4.02 11.66
N PRO A 22 1.46 3.16 12.70
CA PRO A 22 0.44 2.11 12.89
C PRO A 22 -0.89 2.62 13.47
N GLN A 23 -0.96 3.89 13.86
CA GLN A 23 -2.13 4.47 14.50
C GLN A 23 -2.97 5.28 13.51
N PRO A 24 -4.31 5.16 13.57
CA PRO A 24 -5.20 5.99 12.77
C PRO A 24 -5.13 7.44 13.25
N GLY A 25 -5.29 8.38 12.32
CA GLY A 25 -5.27 9.81 12.62
C GLY A 25 -4.60 10.63 11.53
N SER A 26 -4.83 11.93 11.54
CA SER A 26 -4.32 12.81 10.49
C SER A 26 -2.80 12.74 10.40
N ASN A 27 -2.30 12.15 9.31
CA ASN A 27 -0.87 12.01 9.06
C ASN A 27 -0.54 12.38 7.61
N VAL A 28 -0.23 13.67 7.40
CA VAL A 28 0.09 14.22 6.08
C VAL A 28 1.40 13.65 5.54
N GLN A 29 2.36 13.38 6.44
CA GLN A 29 3.66 12.82 6.09
C GLN A 29 3.51 11.39 5.55
N ALA A 30 2.83 10.51 6.28
CA ALA A 30 2.56 9.14 5.83
C ALA A 30 1.85 9.14 4.46
N MET A 31 0.84 9.99 4.28
CA MET A 31 0.14 10.12 3.00
C MET A 31 1.04 10.62 1.86
N ALA A 32 2.00 11.51 2.13
CA ALA A 32 2.95 11.97 1.12
C ALA A 32 3.93 10.85 0.73
N GLU A 33 4.46 10.12 1.72
CA GLU A 33 5.39 9.02 1.51
C GLU A 33 4.74 7.84 0.77
N LEU A 34 3.50 7.48 1.11
CA LEU A 34 2.72 6.46 0.40
C LEU A 34 2.51 6.82 -1.08
N ARG A 35 2.14 8.08 -1.37
CA ARG A 35 2.00 8.54 -2.77
C ARG A 35 3.33 8.50 -3.51
N ALA A 36 4.42 8.92 -2.87
CA ALA A 36 5.75 8.90 -3.46
C ALA A 36 6.23 7.46 -3.75
N ALA A 37 5.89 6.50 -2.89
CA ALA A 37 6.16 5.09 -3.12
C ALA A 37 5.32 4.54 -4.29
N ALA A 38 4.00 4.79 -4.30
CA ALA A 38 3.10 4.31 -5.34
C ALA A 38 3.45 4.85 -6.73
N ALA A 39 3.88 6.12 -6.83
CA ALA A 39 4.28 6.75 -8.09
C ALA A 39 5.47 6.05 -8.78
N GLN A 40 6.31 5.33 -8.02
CA GLN A 40 7.49 4.65 -8.58
C GLN A 40 7.14 3.41 -9.39
N LEU A 41 5.97 2.80 -9.18
CA LEU A 41 5.57 1.61 -9.93
C LEU A 41 5.41 1.92 -11.43
N GLY A 42 4.79 3.06 -11.74
CA GLY A 42 4.39 3.47 -13.09
C GLY A 42 3.20 2.67 -13.63
N ALA A 43 2.63 3.13 -14.75
CA ALA A 43 1.40 2.58 -15.34
C ALA A 43 1.56 1.24 -16.11
N LYS A 44 2.70 0.54 -15.95
CA LYS A 44 3.06 -0.62 -16.79
C LYS A 44 2.41 -1.94 -16.37
N ASP A 45 1.91 -2.05 -15.13
CA ASP A 45 1.18 -3.23 -14.65
C ASP A 45 -0.19 -2.79 -14.08
N PRO A 46 -1.30 -3.02 -14.82
CA PRO A 46 -2.64 -2.62 -14.40
C PRO A 46 -3.08 -3.25 -13.08
N PHE A 47 -2.69 -4.51 -12.83
CA PHE A 47 -3.03 -5.22 -11.60
C PHE A 47 -2.43 -4.51 -10.37
N SER A 48 -1.12 -4.32 -10.36
CA SER A 48 -0.43 -3.67 -9.24
C SER A 48 -0.85 -2.21 -9.08
N SER A 49 -1.09 -1.51 -10.20
CA SER A 49 -1.62 -0.14 -10.17
C SER A 49 -3.00 -0.08 -9.49
N GLY A 50 -3.90 -1.00 -9.83
CA GLY A 50 -5.22 -1.11 -9.19
C GLY A 50 -5.13 -1.38 -7.68
N LYS A 51 -4.21 -2.26 -7.27
CA LYS A 51 -3.98 -2.53 -5.83
C LYS A 51 -3.36 -1.36 -5.08
N LEU A 52 -2.50 -0.57 -5.72
CA LEU A 52 -2.01 0.68 -5.13
C LEU A 52 -3.10 1.74 -4.99
N VAL A 53 -4.03 1.84 -5.96
CA VAL A 53 -5.18 2.74 -5.84
C VAL A 53 -6.06 2.32 -4.65
N GLU A 54 -6.38 1.04 -4.54
CA GLU A 54 -7.16 0.51 -3.40
C GLU A 54 -6.45 0.78 -2.06
N LEU A 55 -5.12 0.64 -2.03
CA LEU A 55 -4.31 0.96 -0.85
C LEU A 55 -4.41 2.44 -0.49
N MET A 56 -4.33 3.33 -1.49
CA MET A 56 -4.39 4.77 -1.28
C MET A 56 -5.75 5.24 -0.77
N GLU A 57 -6.85 4.67 -1.27
CA GLU A 57 -8.20 4.96 -0.79
C GLU A 57 -8.35 4.60 0.69
N ARG A 58 -7.85 3.43 1.08
CA ARG A 58 -7.86 2.98 2.49
C ARG A 58 -6.94 3.83 3.36
N ALA A 59 -5.76 4.20 2.85
CA ALA A 59 -4.83 5.07 3.56
C ALA A 59 -5.42 6.46 3.80
N GLN A 60 -6.21 6.98 2.85
CA GLN A 60 -6.92 8.26 3.02
C GLN A 60 -7.99 8.19 4.12
N VAL A 61 -8.65 7.05 4.30
CA VAL A 61 -9.57 6.82 5.42
C VAL A 61 -8.80 6.69 6.74
N PHE A 62 -7.69 5.96 6.74
CA PHE A 62 -6.90 5.69 7.95
C PHE A 62 -6.14 6.92 8.47
N TYR A 63 -5.50 7.67 7.57
CA TYR A 63 -4.72 8.87 7.88
C TYR A 63 -5.48 10.18 7.63
N GLY A 64 -6.80 10.08 7.42
CA GLY A 64 -7.68 11.21 7.17
C GLY A 64 -7.87 12.10 8.41
N ARG A 65 -8.31 13.35 8.16
CA ARG A 65 -8.63 14.31 9.22
C ARG A 65 -9.89 13.97 10.02
N GLN A 66 -10.82 13.21 9.43
CA GLN A 66 -12.08 12.85 10.07
C GLN A 66 -11.97 11.46 10.70
N SER A 67 -12.24 11.35 12.00
CA SER A 67 -12.31 10.06 12.67
C SER A 67 -13.58 9.31 12.22
N LEU A 68 -13.41 8.39 11.27
CA LEU A 68 -14.47 7.52 10.76
C LEU A 68 -14.59 6.23 11.60
N PHE A 69 -13.63 5.95 12.49
CA PHE A 69 -13.55 4.71 13.27
C PHE A 69 -14.38 4.79 14.56
N ARG A 70 -15.70 4.87 14.41
CA ARG A 70 -16.64 4.89 15.56
C ARG A 70 -16.85 3.51 16.19
N LEU A 71 -16.60 2.43 15.43
CA LEU A 71 -16.77 1.05 15.89
C LEU A 71 -15.43 0.47 16.37
N PRO A 72 -15.40 -0.26 17.50
CA PRO A 72 -14.21 -0.96 17.96
C PRO A 72 -13.61 -1.87 16.87
N GLY A 73 -12.28 -1.86 16.74
CA GLY A 73 -11.54 -2.71 15.81
C GLY A 73 -11.64 -2.32 14.32
N SER A 74 -12.44 -1.32 13.96
CA SER A 74 -12.57 -0.88 12.55
C SER A 74 -11.25 -0.34 11.98
N ALA A 75 -10.51 0.47 12.76
CA ALA A 75 -9.19 0.95 12.38
C ALA A 75 -8.18 -0.20 12.21
N GLN A 76 -8.17 -1.14 13.15
CA GLN A 76 -7.25 -2.28 13.12
C GLN A 76 -7.51 -3.21 11.93
N ARG A 77 -8.78 -3.44 11.58
CA ARG A 77 -9.15 -4.17 10.36
C ARG A 77 -8.67 -3.44 9.10
N LEU A 78 -8.87 -2.13 9.02
CA LEU A 78 -8.43 -1.36 7.85
C LEU A 78 -6.90 -1.39 7.71
N TYR A 79 -6.19 -1.23 8.82
CA TYR A 79 -4.74 -1.36 8.87
C TYR A 79 -4.27 -2.73 8.41
N ALA A 80 -4.89 -3.81 8.91
CA ALA A 80 -4.56 -5.18 8.52
C ALA A 80 -4.76 -5.43 7.02
N VAL A 81 -5.75 -4.82 6.38
CA VAL A 81 -5.93 -4.94 4.93
C VAL A 81 -4.83 -4.21 4.17
N MET A 82 -4.49 -2.98 4.56
CA MET A 82 -3.42 -2.22 3.90
C MET A 82 -2.06 -2.89 4.05
N HIS A 83 -1.72 -3.29 5.27
CA HIS A 83 -0.41 -3.85 5.61
C HIS A 83 -0.26 -5.33 5.22
N GLY A 84 -1.33 -6.12 5.32
CA GLY A 84 -1.31 -7.53 4.98
C GLY A 84 -1.79 -7.76 3.55
N GLU A 85 -3.11 -7.84 3.40
CA GLU A 85 -3.77 -8.33 2.18
C GLU A 85 -3.29 -7.63 0.90
N LEU A 86 -3.25 -6.29 0.87
CA LEU A 86 -2.87 -5.55 -0.33
C LEU A 86 -1.38 -5.69 -0.66
N LEU A 87 -0.50 -5.65 0.34
CA LEU A 87 0.94 -5.83 0.12
C LEU A 87 1.29 -7.26 -0.28
N ASP A 88 0.60 -8.26 0.29
CA ASP A 88 0.78 -9.66 -0.07
C ASP A 88 0.37 -9.92 -1.52
N MET A 89 -0.73 -9.31 -1.99
CA MET A 89 -1.13 -9.39 -3.40
C MET A 89 -0.09 -8.77 -4.33
N LEU A 90 0.51 -7.63 -3.98
CA LEU A 90 1.58 -7.01 -4.75
C LEU A 90 2.81 -7.92 -4.82
N ARG A 91 3.25 -8.46 -3.68
CA ARG A 91 4.40 -9.39 -3.61
C ARG A 91 4.12 -10.68 -4.38
N MET A 92 2.90 -11.20 -4.33
CA MET A 92 2.49 -12.37 -5.12
C MET A 92 2.58 -12.06 -6.61
N ARG A 93 2.09 -10.90 -7.07
CA ARG A 93 2.20 -10.47 -8.47
C ARG A 93 3.66 -10.38 -8.93
N ALA A 94 4.54 -9.83 -8.09
CA ALA A 94 5.97 -9.76 -8.38
C ALA A 94 6.59 -11.16 -8.58
N ARG A 95 6.23 -12.14 -7.73
CA ARG A 95 6.70 -13.53 -7.87
C ARG A 95 6.21 -14.17 -9.18
N VAL A 96 4.94 -13.96 -9.54
CA VAL A 96 4.37 -14.48 -10.79
C VAL A 96 5.11 -13.90 -12.01
N ILE A 97 5.31 -12.58 -12.04
CA ILE A 97 6.06 -11.93 -13.15
C ILE A 97 7.49 -12.44 -13.21
N ALA A 98 8.17 -12.59 -12.05
CA ALA A 98 9.53 -13.11 -12.02
C ALA A 98 9.64 -14.54 -12.55
N SER A 99 8.61 -15.38 -12.33
CA SER A 99 8.56 -16.76 -12.84
C SER A 99 8.22 -16.88 -14.33
N GLN A 100 7.76 -15.79 -14.95
CA GLN A 100 7.37 -15.74 -16.36
C GLN A 100 8.51 -15.25 -17.27
N ASP A 101 9.71 -15.04 -16.72
CA ASP A 101 10.88 -14.44 -17.37
C ASP A 101 10.56 -13.10 -18.10
N ASP A 102 10.65 -12.03 -17.32
CA ASP A 102 10.91 -10.66 -17.82
C ASP A 102 12.42 -10.50 -18.11
#